data_AF-A0A7J5EIM0-F1
#
_entry.id   AF-A0A7J5EIM0-F1
#
_cell.length_a   1.000
_cell.length_b   1.000
_cell.length_c   1.000
_cell.angle_alpha   90.00
_cell.angle_beta   90.00
_cell.angle_gamma   90.00
#
_symmetry.space_group_name_H-M   'P 1'
#
loop_
_entity.id
_entity.type
_entity.pdbx_description
1 polymer ?
#
loop_
_entity_poly.entity_id
_entity_poly.type
_entity_poly.pdbx_seq_one_letter_code
_entity_poly.pdbx_strand_id
1 'polypeptide(L)'
;MTLEENTMRKNSTLGTLSRVLAAAALAGAACTGGTSTGDDDGGDDDGTTPVDEWDQKLAEREYDYNAALRIASLRLTGKLPTLAEVKAVADAGDVAAQKVVYESFVRSYLDTPEFAGQMVRFWRDTFKMGEAAMLDTAPVFAAQLTVENRSYSELFTATTGTCPTFNAADGTFTAADCQN
;
A
#
# COMPACT_ATOMS: atom_id res chain seq x y z
N MET A 1 9.20 29.10 -52.54
CA MET A 1 7.96 28.68 -53.21
C MET A 1 7.42 27.54 -52.38
N THR A 2 6.45 27.88 -51.55
CA THR A 2 5.76 27.08 -50.54
C THR A 2 4.76 26.11 -51.16
N LEU A 3 4.23 25.18 -50.33
CA LEU A 3 3.15 24.18 -50.53
C LEU A 3 3.73 22.76 -50.76
N GLU A 4 3.41 21.72 -50.00
CA GLU A 4 2.18 21.42 -49.25
C GLU A 4 2.45 20.51 -48.04
N GLU A 5 1.96 20.96 -46.87
CA GLU A 5 1.58 20.13 -45.73
C GLU A 5 0.48 19.13 -46.16
N ASN A 6 0.60 17.85 -45.77
CA ASN A 6 -0.55 16.96 -45.74
C ASN A 6 -0.80 16.48 -44.30
N THR A 7 -1.22 17.46 -43.51
CA THR A 7 -1.80 17.32 -42.18
C THR A 7 -3.13 16.59 -42.32
N MET A 8 -3.14 15.29 -41.98
CA MET A 8 -4.35 14.47 -41.98
C MET A 8 -5.29 14.95 -40.85
N ARG A 9 -6.10 15.96 -41.17
CA ARG A 9 -7.22 16.45 -40.36
C ARG A 9 -8.32 15.39 -40.37
N LYS A 10 -8.54 14.73 -39.24
CA LYS A 10 -9.80 14.03 -38.97
C LYS A 10 -10.64 14.93 -38.07
N ASN A 11 -11.45 15.76 -38.72
CA ASN A 11 -12.49 16.56 -38.10
C ASN A 11 -13.73 15.68 -37.95
N SER A 12 -14.20 15.42 -36.73
CA SER A 12 -15.58 14.98 -36.49
C SER A 12 -16.02 15.33 -35.06
N THR A 13 -16.79 16.41 -35.01
CA THR A 13 -18.01 16.62 -34.22
C THR A 13 -17.92 16.67 -32.70
N LEU A 14 -18.06 17.90 -32.20
CA LEU A 14 -18.68 18.27 -30.93
C LEU A 14 -19.88 17.37 -30.61
N GLY A 15 -19.83 16.71 -29.46
CA GLY A 15 -20.95 16.07 -28.80
C GLY A 15 -20.96 16.49 -27.34
N THR A 16 -21.53 17.66 -27.05
CA THR A 16 -21.93 18.09 -25.71
C THR A 16 -22.99 17.12 -25.21
N LEU A 17 -22.77 16.36 -24.14
CA LEU A 17 -23.84 15.66 -23.41
C LEU A 17 -23.45 15.34 -21.97
N SER A 18 -24.07 16.12 -21.07
CA SER A 18 -24.57 15.80 -19.74
C SER A 18 -23.71 15.00 -18.75
N ARG A 19 -23.24 15.70 -17.73
CA ARG A 19 -22.99 15.17 -16.39
C ARG A 19 -24.32 14.74 -15.77
N VAL A 20 -24.46 13.45 -15.43
CA VAL A 20 -25.52 12.96 -14.54
C VAL A 20 -24.87 12.62 -13.20
N LEU A 21 -25.20 13.42 -12.20
CA LEU A 21 -24.96 13.13 -10.79
C LEU A 21 -26.01 12.10 -10.36
N ALA A 22 -25.60 10.91 -9.95
CA ALA A 22 -26.47 9.93 -9.30
C ALA A 22 -25.90 9.63 -7.91
N ALA A 23 -26.40 10.36 -6.92
CA ALA A 23 -26.21 10.06 -5.51
C ALA A 23 -27.14 8.89 -5.14
N ALA A 24 -26.57 7.70 -4.94
CA ALA A 24 -27.26 6.60 -4.29
C ALA A 24 -26.88 6.57 -2.81
N ALA A 25 -27.79 7.07 -1.98
CA ALA A 25 -27.73 6.92 -0.54
C ALA A 25 -28.14 5.49 -0.16
N LEU A 26 -27.20 4.71 0.39
CA LEU A 26 -27.53 3.61 1.30
C LEU A 26 -26.94 3.93 2.67
N ALA A 27 -27.85 4.18 3.61
CA ALA A 27 -27.58 4.34 5.01
C ALA A 27 -27.06 3.03 5.61
N GLY A 28 -25.79 3.04 6.03
CA GLY A 28 -25.24 2.14 7.04
C GLY A 28 -24.85 2.99 8.24
N ALA A 29 -25.71 3.04 9.25
CA ALA A 29 -25.45 3.73 10.51
C ALA A 29 -24.50 2.89 11.38
N ALA A 30 -23.27 3.36 11.55
CA ALA A 30 -22.41 3.10 12.69
C ALA A 30 -21.28 4.14 12.67
N CYS A 31 -21.01 4.79 13.80
CA CYS A 31 -20.15 5.97 13.99
C CYS A 31 -20.82 7.34 13.78
N THR A 32 -22.02 7.54 14.34
CA THR A 32 -22.47 8.88 14.74
C THR A 32 -21.70 9.28 16.01
N GLY A 33 -20.66 10.09 15.86
CA GLY A 33 -20.08 10.85 16.95
C GLY A 33 -21.17 11.75 17.57
N GLY A 34 -21.24 11.76 18.89
CA GLY A 34 -22.30 12.44 19.63
C GLY A 34 -22.34 13.94 19.35
N THR A 35 -23.46 14.41 18.80
CA THR A 35 -23.90 15.79 18.92
C THR A 35 -24.46 16.00 20.33
N SER A 36 -23.74 16.74 21.16
CA SER A 36 -24.31 17.36 22.37
C SER A 36 -24.95 18.68 21.97
N THR A 37 -26.26 18.78 22.21
CA THR A 37 -27.07 19.98 21.99
C THR A 37 -27.13 20.80 23.29
N GLY A 38 -26.77 22.07 23.19
CA GLY A 38 -27.34 23.19 23.96
C GLY A 38 -26.73 23.52 25.32
N ASP A 39 -26.09 24.69 25.42
CA ASP A 39 -26.51 25.74 26.35
C ASP A 39 -26.06 27.10 25.76
N ASP A 40 -27.06 27.95 25.47
CA ASP A 40 -26.91 29.35 25.10
C ASP A 40 -26.51 30.17 26.33
N ASP A 41 -25.36 30.83 26.29
CA ASP A 41 -25.14 32.06 27.06
C ASP A 41 -24.27 33.01 26.23
N GLY A 42 -24.81 34.20 25.98
CA GLY A 42 -24.26 35.19 25.06
C GLY A 42 -22.89 35.72 25.50
N GLY A 43 -21.94 35.64 24.57
CA GLY A 43 -20.67 36.36 24.62
C GLY A 43 -20.18 36.58 23.19
N ASP A 44 -19.65 37.76 22.90
CA ASP A 44 -19.02 38.12 21.63
C ASP A 44 -18.03 37.03 21.17
N ASP A 45 -18.44 36.21 20.21
CA ASP A 45 -17.58 35.18 19.62
C ASP A 45 -16.83 35.80 18.45
N ASP A 46 -15.59 36.19 18.71
CA ASP A 46 -14.60 36.62 17.72
C ASP A 46 -14.21 35.45 16.82
N GLY A 47 -15.15 34.96 15.99
CA GLY A 47 -14.97 34.14 14.79
C GLY A 47 -14.06 32.91 14.85
N THR A 48 -13.59 32.53 16.03
CA THR A 48 -12.51 31.58 16.25
C THR A 48 -13.05 30.55 17.23
N THR A 49 -13.80 29.59 16.69
CA THR A 49 -14.12 28.36 17.43
C THR A 49 -12.82 27.84 18.05
N PRO A 50 -12.76 27.56 19.36
CA PRO A 50 -11.57 27.00 19.97
C PRO A 50 -11.21 25.70 19.24
N VAL A 51 -10.14 25.74 18.45
CA VAL A 51 -9.55 24.51 17.90
C VAL A 51 -9.07 23.70 19.09
N ASP A 52 -9.52 22.46 19.19
CA ASP A 52 -9.08 21.54 20.25
C ASP A 52 -7.54 21.47 20.23
N GLU A 53 -6.92 21.57 21.40
CA GLU A 53 -5.46 21.57 21.53
C GLU A 53 -4.87 20.32 20.88
N TRP A 54 -5.57 19.18 20.97
CA TRP A 54 -5.13 17.94 20.34
C TRP A 54 -5.20 18.04 18.82
N ASP A 55 -6.27 18.58 18.24
CA ASP A 55 -6.35 18.76 16.79
C ASP A 55 -5.23 19.64 16.25
N GLN A 56 -4.86 20.70 16.97
CA GLN A 56 -3.71 21.55 16.62
C GLN A 56 -2.40 20.75 16.67
N LYS A 57 -2.15 20.00 17.76
CA LYS A 57 -0.94 19.15 17.89
C LYS A 57 -0.89 18.01 16.87
N LEU A 58 -2.04 17.48 16.46
CA LEU A 58 -2.14 16.45 15.43
C LEU A 58 -1.83 17.02 14.05
N ALA A 59 -2.28 18.24 13.76
CA ALA A 59 -2.03 18.94 12.51
C ALA A 59 -0.55 19.33 12.33
N GLU A 60 0.20 19.50 13.40
CA GLU A 60 1.65 19.78 13.39
C GLU A 60 2.52 18.59 12.92
N ARG A 61 1.96 17.39 12.77
CA ARG A 61 2.73 16.21 12.37
C ARG A 61 3.22 16.34 10.93
N GLU A 62 4.53 16.24 10.77
CA GLU A 62 5.17 16.20 9.46
C GLU A 62 5.44 14.76 9.00
N TYR A 63 5.25 14.50 7.71
CA TYR A 63 5.55 13.21 7.10
C TYR A 63 6.91 13.26 6.41
N ASP A 64 7.86 12.42 6.85
CA ASP A 64 9.14 12.23 6.15
C ASP A 64 9.09 10.95 5.28
N TYR A 65 8.76 11.14 4.00
CA TYR A 65 8.72 10.05 3.02
C TYR A 65 10.10 9.47 2.68
N ASN A 66 11.19 10.20 2.91
CA ASN A 66 12.54 9.69 2.71
C ASN A 66 12.94 8.73 3.84
N ALA A 67 12.61 9.07 5.08
CA ALA A 67 12.75 8.14 6.22
C ALA A 67 11.86 6.91 6.01
N ALA A 68 10.59 7.11 5.61
CA ALA A 68 9.67 6.03 5.33
C ALA A 68 10.19 5.09 4.21
N LEU A 69 10.75 5.63 3.13
CA LEU A 69 11.33 4.84 2.03
C LEU A 69 12.48 3.95 2.50
N ARG A 70 13.37 4.47 3.35
CA ARG A 70 14.50 3.69 3.91
C ARG A 70 14.02 2.52 4.76
N ILE A 71 12.98 2.74 5.56
CA ILE A 71 12.39 1.68 6.39
C ILE A 71 11.68 0.66 5.49
N ALA A 72 10.88 1.13 4.52
CA ALA A 72 10.12 0.27 3.61
C ALA A 72 11.04 -0.62 2.77
N SER A 73 12.05 -0.05 2.11
CA SER A 73 13.03 -0.82 1.31
C SER A 73 13.75 -1.88 2.14
N LEU A 74 14.20 -1.55 3.36
CA LEU A 74 14.84 -2.53 4.25
C LEU A 74 13.90 -3.66 4.67
N ARG A 75 12.63 -3.36 4.98
CA ARG A 75 11.67 -4.37 5.43
C ARG A 75 11.13 -5.23 4.29
N LEU A 76 10.95 -4.65 3.11
CA LEU A 76 10.36 -5.32 1.96
C LEU A 76 11.39 -6.03 1.10
N THR A 77 12.62 -5.53 1.01
CA THR A 77 13.66 -6.11 0.14
C THR A 77 14.91 -6.56 0.90
N GLY A 78 15.13 -6.07 2.12
CA GLY A 78 16.38 -6.28 2.86
C GLY A 78 17.56 -5.44 2.37
N LYS A 79 17.34 -4.52 1.43
CA LYS A 79 18.37 -3.64 0.85
C LYS A 79 18.02 -2.18 1.13
N LEU A 80 19.04 -1.32 1.16
CA LEU A 80 18.86 0.12 1.26
C LEU A 80 18.35 0.69 -0.08
N PRO A 81 17.59 1.79 -0.06
CA PRO A 81 17.14 2.43 -1.29
C PRO A 81 18.33 3.08 -1.99
N THR A 82 18.28 3.12 -3.31
CA THR A 82 19.27 3.78 -4.15
C THR A 82 19.19 5.29 -4.01
N LEU A 83 20.29 5.98 -4.35
CA LEU A 83 20.31 7.45 -4.34
C LEU A 83 19.29 8.06 -5.33
N ALA A 84 19.01 7.38 -6.44
CA ALA A 84 18.04 7.84 -7.42
C ALA A 84 16.62 7.83 -6.86
N GLU A 85 16.23 6.79 -6.13
CA GLU A 85 14.90 6.68 -5.51
C GLU A 85 14.72 7.74 -4.41
N VAL A 86 15.73 7.93 -3.56
CA VAL A 86 15.71 8.98 -2.51
C VAL A 86 15.56 10.37 -3.14
N LYS A 87 16.31 10.67 -4.21
CA LYS A 87 16.17 11.95 -4.92
C LYS A 87 14.81 12.11 -5.59
N ALA A 88 14.29 11.05 -6.20
CA ALA A 88 12.97 11.09 -6.82
C ALA A 88 11.87 11.46 -5.81
N VAL A 89 11.94 10.94 -4.57
CA VAL A 89 11.03 11.35 -3.51
C VAL A 89 11.30 12.79 -3.08
N ALA A 90 12.56 13.17 -2.79
CA ALA A 90 12.90 14.52 -2.34
C ALA A 90 12.55 15.62 -3.35
N ASP A 91 12.69 15.35 -4.64
CA ASP A 91 12.51 16.30 -5.73
C ASP A 91 11.06 16.35 -6.26
N ALA A 92 10.15 15.51 -5.72
CA ALA A 92 8.76 15.40 -6.18
C ALA A 92 7.92 16.67 -5.96
N GLY A 93 8.40 17.61 -5.14
CA GLY A 93 7.70 18.85 -4.80
C GLY A 93 7.09 18.80 -3.41
N ASP A 94 5.78 19.05 -3.33
CA ASP A 94 5.05 19.07 -2.06
C ASP A 94 4.85 17.67 -1.45
N VAL A 95 4.42 17.62 -0.19
CA VAL A 95 4.21 16.38 0.57
C VAL A 95 3.25 15.42 -0.14
N ALA A 96 2.23 15.93 -0.84
CA ALA A 96 1.29 15.12 -1.59
C ALA A 96 1.95 14.43 -2.80
N ALA A 97 2.80 15.14 -3.54
CA ALA A 97 3.57 14.57 -4.63
C ALA A 97 4.62 13.57 -4.13
N GLN A 98 5.31 13.87 -3.02
CA GLN A 98 6.25 12.95 -2.38
C GLN A 98 5.59 11.62 -2.00
N LYS A 99 4.36 11.67 -1.46
CA LYS A 99 3.56 10.49 -1.17
C LYS A 99 3.34 9.61 -2.39
N VAL A 100 2.93 10.20 -3.52
CA VAL A 100 2.64 9.46 -4.75
C VAL A 100 3.88 8.72 -5.25
N VAL A 101 5.04 9.39 -5.23
CA VAL A 101 6.32 8.78 -5.62
C VAL A 101 6.72 7.67 -4.66
N TYR A 102 6.66 7.91 -3.35
CA TYR A 102 6.92 6.89 -2.33
C TYR A 102 6.07 5.63 -2.51
N GLU A 103 4.74 5.79 -2.66
CA GLU A 103 3.84 4.65 -2.84
C GLU A 103 4.13 3.87 -4.13
N SER A 104 4.63 4.53 -5.17
CA SER A 104 5.06 3.83 -6.40
C SER A 104 6.25 2.91 -6.15
N PHE A 105 7.22 3.33 -5.33
CA PHE A 105 8.34 2.47 -4.93
C PHE A 105 7.89 1.34 -4.02
N VAL A 106 7.01 1.60 -3.05
CA VAL A 106 6.46 0.54 -2.20
C VAL A 106 5.78 -0.55 -3.04
N ARG A 107 4.93 -0.15 -4.01
CA ARG A 107 4.32 -1.10 -4.94
C ARG A 107 5.37 -1.87 -5.73
N SER A 108 6.36 -1.17 -6.28
CA SER A 108 7.44 -1.81 -7.03
C SER A 108 8.22 -2.82 -6.18
N TYR A 109 8.43 -2.58 -4.89
CA TYR A 109 9.15 -3.51 -4.00
C TYR A 109 8.36 -4.79 -3.71
N LEU A 110 7.03 -4.72 -3.69
CA LEU A 110 6.19 -5.90 -3.49
C LEU A 110 6.25 -6.86 -4.69
N ASP A 111 6.57 -6.35 -5.87
CA ASP A 111 6.65 -7.14 -7.11
C ASP A 111 8.04 -7.78 -7.32
N THR A 112 9.03 -7.51 -6.45
CA THR A 112 10.38 -8.05 -6.62
C THR A 112 10.56 -9.41 -5.92
N PRO A 113 11.45 -10.28 -6.42
CA PRO A 113 11.71 -11.58 -5.78
C PRO A 113 12.27 -11.45 -4.35
N GLU A 114 12.89 -10.32 -4.01
CA GLU A 114 13.36 -10.07 -2.64
C GLU A 114 12.22 -10.02 -1.62
N PHE A 115 11.03 -9.54 -2.02
CA PHE A 115 9.86 -9.51 -1.14
C PHE A 115 9.46 -10.91 -0.68
N ALA A 116 9.43 -11.88 -1.60
CA ALA A 116 9.16 -13.26 -1.25
C ALA A 116 10.20 -13.80 -0.24
N GLY A 117 11.47 -13.45 -0.42
CA GLY A 117 12.52 -13.81 0.53
C GLY A 117 12.34 -13.17 1.91
N GLN A 118 11.87 -11.92 1.98
CA GLN A 118 11.55 -11.26 3.26
C GLN A 118 10.35 -11.90 3.95
N MET A 119 9.32 -12.29 3.20
CA MET A 119 8.15 -12.98 3.75
C MET A 119 8.53 -14.34 4.35
N VAL A 120 9.40 -15.10 3.68
CA VAL A 120 9.92 -16.37 4.24
C VAL A 120 10.63 -16.13 5.57
N ARG A 121 11.49 -15.10 5.67
CA ARG A 121 12.18 -14.75 6.93
C ARG A 121 11.21 -14.35 8.02
N PHE A 122 10.26 -13.47 7.69
CA PHE A 122 9.21 -13.03 8.61
C PHE A 122 8.41 -14.21 9.20
N TRP A 123 8.01 -15.16 8.36
CA TRP A 123 7.23 -16.32 8.81
C TRP A 123 8.07 -17.34 9.58
N ARG A 124 9.35 -17.52 9.23
CA ARG A 124 10.29 -18.32 10.03
C ARG A 124 10.42 -17.75 11.44
N ASP A 125 10.60 -16.44 11.56
CA ASP A 125 10.68 -15.75 12.85
C ASP A 125 9.36 -15.86 13.63
N THR A 126 8.23 -15.74 12.92
CA THR A 126 6.87 -15.83 13.51
C THR A 126 6.59 -17.21 14.10
N PHE A 127 6.91 -18.28 13.36
CA PHE A 127 6.71 -19.65 13.83
C PHE A 127 7.85 -20.17 14.70
N LYS A 128 8.96 -19.42 14.81
CA LYS A 128 10.19 -19.81 15.49
C LYS A 128 10.73 -21.15 14.98
N MET A 129 10.62 -21.37 13.66
CA MET A 129 11.05 -22.59 12.98
C MET A 129 11.54 -22.26 11.57
N GLY A 130 12.37 -23.13 11.00
CA GLY A 130 13.00 -22.94 9.70
C GLY A 130 14.41 -23.51 9.68
N GLU A 131 15.18 -23.19 8.65
CA GLU A 131 16.61 -23.56 8.47
C GLU A 131 16.91 -25.06 8.33
N ALA A 132 15.94 -25.93 8.56
CA ALA A 132 15.97 -27.35 8.23
C ALA A 132 14.78 -27.70 7.34
N ALA A 133 14.97 -28.54 6.31
CA ALA A 133 13.95 -28.83 5.30
C ALA A 133 12.58 -29.24 5.88
N MET A 134 12.57 -30.03 6.97
CA MET A 134 11.34 -30.45 7.66
C MET A 134 10.65 -29.31 8.42
N LEU A 135 11.41 -28.33 8.92
CA LEU A 135 10.90 -27.21 9.71
C LEU A 135 10.56 -25.99 8.84
N ASP A 136 10.86 -26.05 7.55
CA ASP A 136 10.73 -24.91 6.63
C ASP A 136 9.41 -24.89 5.86
N THR A 137 8.72 -26.03 5.78
CA THR A 137 7.51 -26.18 4.96
C THR A 137 6.37 -25.26 5.42
N ALA A 138 6.10 -25.21 6.73
CA ALA A 138 5.07 -24.35 7.30
C ALA A 138 5.34 -22.84 7.10
N PRO A 139 6.50 -22.28 7.46
CA PRO A 139 6.77 -20.86 7.22
C PRO A 139 6.84 -20.52 5.72
N VAL A 140 7.34 -21.42 4.87
CA VAL A 140 7.35 -21.21 3.41
C VAL A 140 5.92 -21.21 2.84
N PHE A 141 5.03 -22.07 3.33
CA PHE A 141 3.62 -22.05 2.92
C PHE A 141 2.91 -20.76 3.34
N ALA A 142 3.11 -20.29 4.57
CA ALA A 142 2.54 -19.01 5.01
C ALA A 142 3.08 -17.82 4.19
N ALA A 143 4.37 -17.85 3.85
CA ALA A 143 4.97 -16.86 2.97
C ALA A 143 4.38 -16.91 1.55
N GLN A 144 4.18 -18.10 0.99
CA GLN A 144 3.53 -18.27 -0.30
C GLN A 144 2.13 -17.66 -0.30
N LEU A 145 1.31 -17.95 0.72
CA LEU A 145 -0.03 -17.38 0.83
C LEU A 145 0.01 -15.85 0.87
N THR A 146 1.00 -15.27 1.56
CA THR A 146 1.17 -13.82 1.66
C THR A 146 1.54 -13.20 0.31
N VAL A 147 2.53 -13.77 -0.38
CA VAL A 147 3.05 -13.25 -1.66
C VAL A 147 2.02 -13.42 -2.78
N GLU A 148 1.30 -14.53 -2.80
CA GLU A 148 0.25 -14.81 -3.79
C GLU A 148 -1.09 -14.13 -3.44
N ASN A 149 -1.16 -13.37 -2.34
CA ASN A 149 -2.37 -12.72 -1.84
C ASN A 149 -3.56 -13.70 -1.68
N ARG A 150 -3.27 -14.90 -1.16
CA ARG A 150 -4.24 -15.95 -0.86
C ARG A 150 -4.82 -15.82 0.54
N SER A 151 -5.85 -16.60 0.84
CA SER A 151 -6.47 -16.55 2.16
C SER A 151 -5.59 -17.21 3.22
N TYR A 152 -5.37 -16.53 4.34
CA TYR A 152 -4.71 -17.13 5.51
C TYR A 152 -5.48 -18.31 6.10
N SER A 153 -6.77 -18.48 5.79
CA SER A 153 -7.53 -19.66 6.19
C SER A 153 -6.98 -20.96 5.59
N GLU A 154 -6.29 -20.87 4.45
CA GLU A 154 -5.66 -22.01 3.79
C GLU A 154 -4.53 -22.60 4.63
N LEU A 155 -3.92 -21.82 5.52
CA LEU A 155 -2.92 -22.32 6.48
C LEU A 155 -3.48 -23.44 7.38
N PHE A 156 -4.79 -23.46 7.60
CA PHE A 156 -5.47 -24.43 8.48
C PHE A 156 -6.39 -25.41 7.73
N THR A 157 -6.70 -25.13 6.47
CA THR A 157 -7.75 -25.84 5.71
C THR A 157 -7.25 -26.48 4.42
N ALA A 158 -6.11 -26.02 3.88
CA ALA A 158 -5.55 -26.62 2.68
C ALA A 158 -5.12 -28.06 2.95
N THR A 159 -5.47 -28.95 2.02
CA THR A 159 -5.12 -30.37 2.06
C THR A 159 -4.07 -30.74 1.01
N THR A 160 -3.78 -29.83 0.09
CA THR A 160 -2.80 -29.98 -1.00
C THR A 160 -1.89 -28.75 -1.09
N GLY A 161 -0.67 -28.91 -1.59
CA GLY A 161 0.31 -27.85 -1.74
C GLY A 161 0.82 -27.28 -0.41
N THR A 162 0.72 -28.05 0.67
CA THR A 162 1.01 -27.61 2.05
C THR A 162 2.49 -27.68 2.43
N CYS A 163 3.32 -28.33 1.61
CA CYS A 163 4.77 -28.42 1.79
C CYS A 163 5.54 -27.80 0.61
N PRO A 164 5.34 -26.52 0.28
CA PRO A 164 6.09 -25.87 -0.79
C PRO A 164 7.57 -25.72 -0.43
N THR A 165 8.39 -25.56 -1.47
CA THR A 165 9.80 -25.18 -1.35
C THR A 165 10.01 -23.79 -1.94
N PHE A 166 10.98 -23.05 -1.41
CA PHE A 166 11.31 -21.69 -1.84
C PHE A 166 12.67 -21.63 -2.53
N ASN A 167 12.72 -21.06 -3.73
CA ASN A 167 13.96 -20.73 -4.42
C ASN A 167 14.29 -19.24 -4.22
N ALA A 168 15.32 -18.97 -3.41
CA ALA A 168 15.75 -17.62 -3.10
C ALA A 168 16.39 -16.85 -4.27
N ALA A 169 16.82 -17.53 -5.33
CA ALA A 169 17.42 -16.87 -6.49
C ALA A 169 16.37 -16.10 -7.29
N ASP A 170 15.19 -16.70 -7.48
CA ASP A 170 14.14 -16.18 -8.34
C ASP A 170 12.89 -15.75 -7.57
N GLY A 171 12.87 -15.92 -6.24
CA GLY A 171 11.74 -15.58 -5.37
C GLY A 171 10.50 -16.46 -5.59
N THR A 172 10.69 -17.69 -6.08
CA THR A 172 9.59 -18.57 -6.50
C THR A 172 9.27 -19.66 -5.48
N PHE A 173 7.98 -20.03 -5.44
CA PHE A 173 7.48 -21.15 -4.64
C PHE A 173 7.15 -22.33 -5.55
N THR A 174 7.64 -23.52 -5.19
CA THR A 174 7.27 -24.77 -5.86
C THR A 174 6.38 -25.57 -4.94
N ALA A 175 5.10 -25.71 -5.31
CA ALA A 175 4.12 -26.44 -4.51
C ALA A 175 4.47 -27.94 -4.45
N ALA A 176 4.30 -28.52 -3.27
CA ALA A 176 4.36 -29.97 -3.05
C ALA A 176 3.46 -30.34 -1.85
N ASP A 177 3.08 -31.61 -1.81
CA ASP A 177 2.30 -32.18 -0.72
C ASP A 177 3.21 -32.77 0.35
N CYS A 178 2.82 -32.61 1.62
CA CYS A 178 3.50 -33.28 2.71
C CYS A 178 3.24 -34.79 2.67
N GLN A 179 4.30 -35.61 2.72
CA GLN A 179 4.21 -37.05 2.89
C GLN A 179 4.03 -37.36 4.38
N ASN A 180 2.78 -37.30 4.86
CA ASN A 180 2.41 -37.64 6.25
C ASN A 180 2.04 -39.10 6.40
#